data_AF-Q4G007-F1
#
_entry.id   AF-Q4G007-F1
#
_cell.length_a   1.000
_cell.length_b   1.000
_cell.length_c   1.000
_cell.angle_alpha   90.00
_cell.angle_beta   90.00
_cell.angle_gamma   90.00
#
_symmetry.space_group_name_H-M   'P 1'
#
loop_
_entity.id
_entity.type
_entity.pdbx_description
1 polymer ?
#
loop_
_entity_poly.entity_id
_entity_poly.type
_entity_poly.pdbx_seq_one_letter_code
_entity_poly.pdbx_strand_id
1 'polypeptide(L)'
;NTFQLLHEILVMEDPIQVERVKFVFETENGLLALMHHSNHVDSSRCYQCVKFLVTLAQKCPAAKEYFKENSHHWSWAVQWLQKKMSEHYWTPQSNVSNETSTGKTFQRTISAQDTLAYATALLNEKEQSGSSNGSESSPANENGERRLQQGSESPMMIGELRSDLDDVDP
;
A
#
# COMPACT_ATOMS: atom_id res chain seq x y z
N ASN A 1 -18.18 -4.62 20.19
CA ASN A 1 -17.03 -4.58 19.27
C ASN A 1 -17.32 -5.49 18.08
N THR A 2 -18.09 -5.00 17.10
CA THR A 2 -18.66 -5.82 16.01
C THR A 2 -17.61 -6.28 15.00
N PHE A 3 -16.68 -5.40 14.62
CA PHE A 3 -15.58 -5.76 13.70
C PHE A 3 -14.62 -6.78 14.32
N GLN A 4 -14.38 -6.75 15.64
CA GLN A 4 -13.59 -7.80 16.29
C GLN A 4 -14.26 -9.17 16.19
N LEU A 5 -15.56 -9.26 16.50
CA LEU A 5 -16.28 -10.54 16.39
C LEU A 5 -16.29 -11.04 14.94
N LEU A 6 -16.51 -10.14 13.99
CA LEU A 6 -16.44 -10.47 12.57
C LEU A 6 -15.06 -10.97 12.17
N HIS A 7 -13.99 -10.34 12.67
CA HIS A 7 -12.61 -10.81 12.46
C HIS A 7 -12.44 -12.25 12.95
N GLU A 8 -12.78 -12.51 14.21
CA GLU A 8 -12.66 -13.86 14.81
C GLU A 8 -13.42 -14.91 13.99
N ILE A 9 -14.60 -14.57 13.48
CA ILE A 9 -15.39 -15.47 12.63
C ILE A 9 -14.71 -15.73 11.28
N LEU A 10 -14.14 -14.69 10.65
CA LEU A 10 -13.53 -14.83 9.33
C LEU A 10 -12.19 -15.57 9.36
N VAL A 11 -11.43 -15.49 10.45
CA VAL A 11 -10.15 -16.19 10.58
C VAL A 11 -10.28 -17.68 10.94
N MET A 12 -11.47 -18.18 11.29
CA MET A 12 -11.65 -19.61 11.58
C MET A 12 -11.27 -20.48 10.38
N GLU A 13 -10.34 -21.41 10.58
CA GLU A 13 -9.88 -22.33 9.54
C GLU A 13 -10.83 -23.52 9.44
N ASP A 14 -11.66 -23.52 8.40
CA ASP A 14 -12.61 -24.57 8.09
C ASP A 14 -12.82 -24.67 6.57
N PRO A 15 -13.44 -25.75 6.05
CA PRO A 15 -13.66 -25.93 4.62
C PRO A 15 -14.51 -24.86 3.93
N ILE A 16 -15.15 -23.95 4.68
CA ILE A 16 -16.03 -22.90 4.15
C ILE A 16 -15.46 -21.48 4.39
N GLN A 17 -14.19 -21.36 4.80
CA GLN A 17 -13.58 -20.07 5.16
C GLN A 17 -13.64 -19.08 3.99
N VAL A 18 -13.33 -19.54 2.78
CA VAL A 18 -13.33 -18.70 1.57
C VAL A 18 -14.75 -18.24 1.24
N GLU A 19 -15.73 -19.15 1.30
CA GLU A 19 -17.15 -18.85 1.08
C GLU A 19 -17.66 -17.84 2.11
N ARG A 20 -17.23 -17.96 3.36
CA ARG A 20 -17.59 -17.03 4.44
C ARG A 20 -17.00 -15.65 4.23
N VAL A 21 -15.73 -15.56 3.81
CA VAL A 21 -15.11 -14.29 3.40
C VAL A 21 -15.90 -13.70 2.24
N LYS A 22 -16.13 -14.46 1.16
CA LYS A 22 -16.89 -13.99 0.00
C LYS A 22 -18.27 -13.46 0.39
N PHE A 23 -19.02 -14.20 1.21
CA PHE A 23 -20.35 -13.82 1.66
C PHE A 23 -20.36 -12.48 2.41
N VAL A 24 -19.42 -12.27 3.33
CA VAL A 24 -19.36 -11.03 4.11
C VAL A 24 -19.03 -9.83 3.22
N PHE A 25 -18.25 -10.01 2.17
CA PHE A 25 -17.77 -8.90 1.33
C PHE A 25 -18.71 -8.55 0.17
N GLU A 26 -19.22 -9.55 -0.56
CA GLU A 26 -19.90 -9.35 -1.85
C GLU A 26 -21.43 -9.30 -1.80
N THR A 27 -22.05 -9.68 -0.68
CA THR A 27 -23.52 -9.65 -0.58
C THR A 27 -24.06 -8.22 -0.74
N GLU A 28 -25.35 -8.09 -1.11
CA GLU A 28 -25.99 -6.78 -1.32
C GLU A 28 -25.91 -5.86 -0.09
N ASN A 29 -25.84 -6.44 1.11
CA ASN A 29 -25.66 -5.74 2.37
C ASN A 29 -24.27 -6.02 3.01
N GLY A 30 -23.33 -6.49 2.20
CA GLY A 30 -21.98 -6.85 2.60
C GLY A 30 -21.07 -5.64 2.81
N LEU A 31 -19.81 -5.92 3.13
CA LEU A 31 -18.84 -4.88 3.49
C LEU A 31 -18.59 -3.89 2.35
N LEU A 32 -18.54 -4.36 1.09
CA LEU A 32 -18.33 -3.46 -0.06
C LEU A 32 -19.51 -2.49 -0.24
N ALA A 33 -20.75 -2.97 -0.10
CA ALA A 33 -21.94 -2.12 -0.16
C ALA A 33 -21.94 -1.08 0.98
N LEU A 34 -21.58 -1.50 2.20
CA LEU A 34 -21.43 -0.59 3.35
C LEU A 34 -20.37 0.49 3.07
N MET A 35 -19.24 0.12 2.49
CA MET A 35 -18.17 1.07 2.12
C MET A 35 -18.64 2.08 1.09
N HIS A 36 -19.30 1.63 0.02
CA HIS A 36 -19.87 2.54 -0.99
C HIS A 36 -20.88 3.52 -0.40
N HIS A 37 -21.74 3.06 0.50
CA HIS A 37 -22.72 3.94 1.15
C HIS A 37 -22.06 4.95 2.10
N SER A 38 -21.08 4.50 2.89
CA SER A 38 -20.48 5.31 3.96
C SER A 38 -19.42 6.29 3.49
N ASN A 39 -18.81 6.11 2.32
CA ASN A 39 -17.66 6.91 1.86
C ASN A 39 -17.87 8.45 1.86
N HIS A 40 -19.12 8.94 1.79
CA HIS A 40 -19.48 10.36 1.83
C HIS A 40 -20.22 10.76 3.12
N VAL A 41 -21.11 9.92 3.64
CA VAL A 41 -21.97 10.24 4.81
C VAL A 41 -21.33 9.90 6.15
N ASP A 42 -20.42 8.93 6.15
CA ASP A 42 -19.65 8.48 7.32
C ASP A 42 -18.27 7.97 6.86
N SER A 43 -17.44 8.91 6.42
CA SER A 43 -16.10 8.62 5.91
C SER A 43 -15.20 7.93 6.95
N SER A 44 -15.46 8.14 8.25
CA SER A 44 -14.77 7.42 9.32
C SER A 44 -15.08 5.91 9.28
N ARG A 45 -16.34 5.55 9.03
CA ARG A 45 -16.80 4.16 8.88
C ARG A 45 -16.26 3.50 7.62
N CYS A 46 -16.23 4.22 6.49
CA CYS A 46 -15.60 3.72 5.27
C CYS A 46 -14.13 3.36 5.52
N TYR A 47 -13.39 4.23 6.22
CA TYR A 47 -12.02 3.93 6.62
C TYR A 47 -11.90 2.71 7.55
N GLN A 48 -12.78 2.57 8.55
CA GLN A 48 -12.77 1.39 9.43
C GLN A 48 -12.94 0.09 8.63
N CYS A 49 -13.78 0.08 7.59
CA CYS A 49 -13.93 -1.07 6.70
C CYS A 49 -12.65 -1.35 5.89
N VAL A 50 -11.96 -0.31 5.38
CA VAL A 50 -10.66 -0.47 4.71
C VAL A 50 -9.62 -1.03 5.68
N LYS A 51 -9.52 -0.48 6.89
CA LYS A 51 -8.61 -0.96 7.94
C LYS A 51 -8.91 -2.43 8.29
N PHE A 52 -10.18 -2.80 8.38
CA PHE A 52 -10.60 -4.17 8.62
C PHE A 52 -10.16 -5.12 7.49
N LEU A 53 -10.38 -4.74 6.23
CA LEU A 53 -9.93 -5.53 5.06
C LEU A 53 -8.42 -5.79 5.12
N VAL A 54 -7.63 -4.74 5.33
CA VAL A 54 -6.16 -4.84 5.43
C VAL A 54 -5.75 -5.73 6.60
N THR A 55 -6.36 -5.54 7.78
CA THR A 55 -6.06 -6.34 8.97
C THR A 55 -6.38 -7.81 8.74
N LEU A 56 -7.53 -8.11 8.12
CA LEU A 56 -7.93 -9.48 7.80
C LEU A 56 -6.96 -10.12 6.82
N ALA A 57 -6.53 -9.41 5.78
CA ALA A 57 -5.55 -9.91 4.81
C ALA A 57 -4.19 -10.23 5.45
N GLN A 58 -3.80 -9.52 6.51
CA GLN A 58 -2.55 -9.79 7.24
C GLN A 58 -2.63 -11.02 8.14
N LYS A 59 -3.84 -11.43 8.55
CA LYS A 59 -4.06 -12.49 9.54
C LYS A 59 -4.70 -13.76 8.95
N CYS A 60 -5.31 -13.67 7.78
CA CYS A 60 -6.00 -14.76 7.10
C CYS A 60 -5.48 -14.91 5.66
N PRO A 61 -4.65 -15.94 5.38
CA PRO A 61 -4.12 -16.20 4.05
C PRO A 61 -5.22 -16.38 2.99
N ALA A 62 -6.30 -17.08 3.32
CA ALA A 62 -7.46 -17.27 2.44
C ALA A 62 -8.11 -15.93 2.04
N ALA A 63 -8.27 -15.01 2.99
CA ALA A 63 -8.77 -13.67 2.70
C ALA A 63 -7.78 -12.85 1.85
N LYS A 64 -6.47 -12.97 2.15
CA LYS A 64 -5.42 -12.31 1.36
C LYS A 64 -5.48 -12.73 -0.11
N GLU A 65 -5.53 -14.03 -0.37
CA GLU A 65 -5.63 -14.58 -1.72
C GLU A 65 -6.90 -14.11 -2.43
N TYR A 66 -8.05 -14.22 -1.76
CA TYR A 66 -9.33 -13.74 -2.27
C TYR A 66 -9.29 -12.25 -2.66
N PHE A 67 -8.71 -11.38 -1.83
CA PHE A 67 -8.62 -9.94 -2.16
C PHE A 67 -7.66 -9.65 -3.32
N LYS A 68 -6.61 -10.45 -3.49
CA LYS A 68 -5.68 -10.33 -4.63
C LYS A 68 -6.37 -10.72 -5.93
N GLU A 69 -7.10 -11.82 -5.93
CA GLU A 69 -7.84 -12.29 -7.11
C GLU A 69 -8.92 -11.29 -7.52
N ASN A 70 -9.62 -10.72 -6.53
CA ASN A 70 -10.76 -9.82 -6.70
C ASN A 70 -10.38 -8.33 -6.51
N SER A 71 -9.15 -7.96 -6.86
CA SER A 71 -8.62 -6.59 -6.65
C SER A 71 -9.49 -5.49 -7.26
N HIS A 72 -10.11 -5.76 -8.40
CA HIS A 72 -11.03 -4.85 -9.09
C HIS A 72 -12.29 -4.50 -8.29
N HIS A 73 -12.73 -5.32 -7.33
CA HIS A 73 -13.91 -5.04 -6.49
C HIS A 73 -13.65 -3.95 -5.44
N TRP A 74 -12.40 -3.79 -4.99
CA TRP A 74 -12.07 -2.95 -3.84
C TRP A 74 -10.94 -1.95 -4.10
N SER A 75 -10.28 -1.99 -5.27
CA SER A 75 -9.22 -1.05 -5.64
C SER A 75 -9.66 0.42 -5.55
N TRP A 76 -10.94 0.69 -5.81
CA TRP A 76 -11.55 2.01 -5.63
C TRP A 76 -11.42 2.51 -4.18
N ALA A 77 -11.43 1.63 -3.19
CA ALA A 77 -11.33 1.99 -1.78
C ALA A 77 -9.91 2.46 -1.43
N VAL A 78 -8.89 1.88 -2.08
CA VAL A 78 -7.50 2.34 -1.96
C VAL A 78 -7.34 3.71 -2.59
N GLN A 79 -7.90 3.92 -3.78
CA GLN A 79 -7.91 5.23 -4.46
C GLN A 79 -8.66 6.27 -3.63
N TRP A 80 -9.79 5.89 -3.02
CA TRP A 80 -10.56 6.75 -2.12
C TRP A 80 -9.71 7.15 -0.90
N LEU A 81 -9.04 6.21 -0.24
CA LEU A 81 -8.20 6.49 0.93
C LEU A 81 -7.00 7.35 0.55
N GLN A 82 -6.37 7.08 -0.59
CA GLN A 82 -5.29 7.90 -1.13
C GLN A 82 -5.74 9.34 -1.35
N LYS A 83 -6.89 9.54 -2.02
CA LYS A 83 -7.48 10.87 -2.23
C LYS A 83 -7.77 11.56 -0.89
N LYS A 84 -8.39 10.85 0.06
CA LYS A 84 -8.69 11.38 1.39
C LYS A 84 -7.45 11.81 2.14
N MET A 85 -6.35 11.07 2.01
CA MET A 85 -5.05 11.42 2.58
C MET A 85 -4.43 12.66 1.93
N SER A 86 -4.52 12.79 0.61
CA SER A 86 -3.95 13.91 -0.14
C SER A 86 -4.79 15.18 -0.12
N GLU A 87 -6.07 15.13 0.25
CA GLU A 87 -6.96 16.30 0.35
C GLU A 87 -6.34 17.38 1.27
N HIS A 88 -5.98 18.52 0.68
CA HIS A 88 -5.31 19.66 1.33
C HIS A 88 -6.23 20.48 2.25
N TYR A 89 -6.78 19.87 3.29
CA TYR A 89 -7.22 20.61 4.46
C TYR A 89 -6.08 20.57 5.47
N TRP A 90 -5.45 21.72 5.72
CA TRP A 90 -4.40 21.90 6.71
C TRP A 90 -4.98 21.74 8.13
N THR A 91 -5.30 20.51 8.51
CA THR A 91 -5.46 20.12 9.90
C THR A 91 -4.25 19.27 10.26
N PRO A 92 -3.50 19.62 11.32
CA PRO A 92 -2.40 18.80 11.82
C PRO A 92 -2.85 17.34 11.96
N GLN A 93 -1.93 16.39 11.72
CA GLN A 93 -2.14 14.97 11.98
C GLN A 93 -2.84 14.82 13.33
N SER A 94 -4.08 14.31 13.33
CA SER A 94 -4.88 14.26 14.55
C SER A 94 -4.47 13.06 15.38
N ASN A 95 -4.26 13.26 16.69
CA ASN A 95 -4.10 12.14 17.63
C ASN A 95 -5.43 11.41 17.93
N VAL A 96 -6.56 11.92 17.41
CA VAL A 96 -7.88 11.32 17.54
C VAL A 96 -8.04 10.22 16.49
N SER A 97 -8.29 8.99 16.94
CA SER A 97 -8.48 7.83 16.06
C SER A 97 -9.84 7.88 15.35
N ASN A 98 -9.89 7.30 14.15
CA ASN A 98 -11.13 7.08 13.42
C ASN A 98 -12.07 6.07 14.11
N GLU A 99 -11.59 5.31 15.11
CA GLU A 99 -12.39 4.33 15.86
C GLU A 99 -13.12 4.96 17.05
N THR A 100 -12.59 6.06 17.59
CA THR A 100 -13.09 6.72 18.80
C THR A 100 -13.63 8.13 18.54
N SER A 101 -13.39 8.69 17.34
CA SER A 101 -14.01 9.93 16.90
C SER A 101 -15.54 9.80 16.92
N THR A 102 -16.22 10.67 17.65
CA THR A 102 -17.69 10.81 17.56
C THR A 102 -18.11 11.49 16.25
N GLY A 103 -17.16 12.07 15.52
CA GLY A 103 -17.39 12.65 14.20
C GLY A 103 -17.37 11.59 13.10
N LYS A 104 -18.34 11.67 12.19
CA LYS A 104 -18.47 10.86 10.96
C LYS A 104 -17.43 11.20 9.87
N THR A 105 -16.36 11.89 10.25
CA THR A 105 -15.35 12.45 9.35
C THR A 105 -14.05 11.70 9.52
N PHE A 106 -13.48 11.29 8.38
CA PHE A 106 -12.18 10.68 8.29
C PHE A 106 -11.09 11.59 8.86
N GLN A 107 -10.26 11.02 9.73
CA GLN A 107 -9.10 11.63 10.34
C GLN A 107 -7.82 11.11 9.67
N ARG A 108 -6.96 12.03 9.25
CA ARG A 108 -5.61 11.70 8.74
C ARG A 108 -4.72 11.40 9.94
N THR A 109 -4.45 10.11 10.13
CA THR A 109 -3.63 9.59 11.23
C THR A 109 -2.52 8.73 10.66
N ILE A 110 -1.45 8.51 11.45
CA ILE A 110 -0.35 7.60 11.10
C ILE A 110 -0.89 6.21 10.74
N SER A 111 -1.82 5.67 11.55
CA SER A 111 -2.43 4.36 11.31
C SER A 111 -3.14 4.26 9.94
N ALA A 112 -3.69 5.38 9.47
CA ALA A 112 -4.38 5.43 8.19
C ALA A 112 -3.37 5.49 7.02
N GLN A 113 -2.19 6.06 7.24
CA GLN A 113 -1.08 6.03 6.28
C GLN A 113 -0.51 4.62 6.16
N ASP A 114 -0.31 3.93 7.28
CA ASP A 114 0.12 2.53 7.29
C ASP A 114 -0.91 1.65 6.57
N THR A 115 -2.19 1.84 6.88
CA THR A 115 -3.30 1.13 6.21
C THR A 115 -3.26 1.33 4.70
N LEU A 116 -3.05 2.57 4.23
CA LEU A 116 -2.92 2.87 2.79
C LEU A 116 -1.70 2.17 2.16
N ALA A 117 -0.56 2.16 2.85
CA ALA A 117 0.65 1.50 2.36
C ALA A 117 0.44 -0.01 2.19
N TYR A 118 -0.14 -0.68 3.20
CA TYR A 118 -0.46 -2.10 3.12
C TYR A 118 -1.49 -2.42 2.05
N ALA A 119 -2.56 -1.62 1.94
CA ALA A 119 -3.58 -1.79 0.91
C ALA A 119 -3.00 -1.66 -0.50
N THR A 120 -2.11 -0.69 -0.71
CA THR A 120 -1.42 -0.49 -1.99
C THR A 120 -0.51 -1.66 -2.32
N ALA A 121 0.26 -2.15 -1.35
CA ALA A 121 1.10 -3.33 -1.53
C ALA A 121 0.27 -4.57 -1.90
N LEU A 122 -0.87 -4.77 -1.24
CA LEU A 122 -1.77 -5.89 -1.51
C LEU A 122 -2.32 -5.89 -2.95
N LEU A 123 -2.63 -4.71 -3.51
CA LEU A 123 -3.05 -4.59 -4.91
C LEU A 123 -1.91 -4.91 -5.90
N ASN A 124 -0.68 -4.53 -5.57
CA ASN A 124 0.47 -4.66 -6.46
C ASN A 124 1.10 -6.07 -6.46
N GLU A 125 0.85 -6.90 -5.44
CA GLU A 125 1.38 -8.27 -5.36
C GLU A 125 0.97 -9.17 -6.54
N LYS A 126 -0.08 -8.83 -7.29
CA LYS A 126 -0.56 -9.60 -8.45
C LYS A 126 0.36 -9.47 -9.68
N GLU A 127 1.08 -8.36 -9.83
CA GLU A 127 1.91 -8.13 -11.02
C GLU A 127 3.21 -8.95 -11.03
N GLN A 128 3.66 -9.44 -9.86
CA GLN A 128 4.89 -10.24 -9.75
C GLN A 128 4.69 -11.72 -10.14
N SER A 129 3.44 -12.21 -10.16
CA SER A 129 3.11 -13.63 -10.34
C SER A 129 3.14 -14.10 -11.81
N GLY A 130 3.37 -13.20 -12.77
CA GLY A 130 3.32 -13.47 -14.21
C GLY A 130 4.66 -13.50 -14.94
N SER A 131 5.79 -13.33 -14.25
CA SER A 131 7.12 -13.34 -14.88
C SER A 131 7.89 -14.60 -14.51
N SER A 132 7.51 -15.73 -15.12
CA SER A 132 8.33 -16.94 -15.18
C SER A 132 8.17 -17.53 -16.56
N ASN A 133 9.05 -17.14 -17.48
CA ASN A 133 9.45 -17.95 -18.63
C ASN A 133 10.70 -17.38 -19.32
N GLY A 134 11.77 -18.19 -19.31
CA GLY A 134 12.89 -18.16 -20.25
C GLY A 134 14.17 -17.50 -19.72
N SER A 135 15.35 -18.13 -19.69
CA SER A 135 15.77 -19.44 -20.19
C SER A 135 17.12 -19.78 -19.55
N GLU A 136 17.31 -21.03 -19.16
CA GLU A 136 18.64 -21.62 -18.97
C GLU A 136 19.39 -21.63 -20.31
N SER A 137 20.62 -21.10 -20.34
CA SER A 137 21.78 -21.71 -21.00
C SER A 137 22.95 -20.73 -21.06
N SER A 138 24.00 -20.98 -20.28
CA SER A 138 25.33 -20.49 -20.60
C SER A 138 25.92 -21.29 -21.77
N PRO A 139 26.85 -20.70 -22.52
CA PRO A 139 28.09 -21.43 -22.72
C PRO A 139 29.33 -20.56 -22.44
N ALA A 140 30.36 -21.25 -21.99
CA ALA A 140 31.71 -20.76 -21.77
C ALA A 140 32.31 -20.15 -23.05
N ASN A 141 33.13 -19.10 -22.89
CA ASN A 141 34.13 -18.74 -23.88
C ASN A 141 35.46 -18.51 -23.18
N GLU A 142 36.33 -19.52 -23.27
CA GLU A 142 37.75 -19.44 -22.97
C GLU A 142 38.45 -18.97 -24.25
N ASN A 143 39.05 -17.78 -24.25
CA ASN A 143 40.07 -17.45 -25.25
C ASN A 143 41.02 -16.33 -24.80
N GLY A 144 42.28 -16.71 -24.58
CA GLY A 144 43.40 -16.11 -25.32
C GLY A 144 43.90 -14.73 -24.91
N GLU A 145 45.06 -14.72 -24.25
CA GLU A 145 46.02 -13.61 -24.17
C GLU A 145 46.21 -12.85 -25.51
N ARG A 146 46.36 -11.52 -25.45
CA ARG A 146 47.51 -10.77 -26.03
C ARG A 146 47.40 -9.22 -25.94
N ARG A 147 48.40 -8.64 -25.25
CA ARG A 147 49.23 -7.44 -25.57
C ARG A 147 48.61 -6.05 -25.89
N LEU A 148 48.97 -5.11 -25.00
CA LEU A 148 49.76 -3.85 -25.18
C LEU A 148 49.33 -2.71 -26.13
N GLN A 149 49.55 -1.49 -25.61
CA GLN A 149 49.75 -0.15 -26.21
C GLN A 149 48.49 0.69 -26.47
N GLN A 150 48.48 2.03 -26.35
CA GLN A 150 49.31 3.08 -25.72
C GLN A 150 48.62 4.41 -26.14
N GLY A 151 48.60 5.41 -25.27
CA GLY A 151 48.32 6.82 -25.62
C GLY A 151 46.91 7.27 -25.19
N SER A 152 46.71 8.42 -24.55
CA SER A 152 47.59 9.54 -24.23
C SER A 152 46.92 10.44 -23.19
N GLU A 153 47.74 11.12 -22.41
CA GLU A 153 47.48 11.95 -21.25
C GLU A 153 46.71 13.27 -21.51
N SER A 154 45.71 13.54 -20.65
CA SER A 154 45.52 14.77 -19.83
C SER A 154 45.08 16.10 -20.50
N PRO A 155 44.84 17.20 -19.72
CA PRO A 155 43.89 17.42 -18.61
C PRO A 155 43.12 18.78 -18.78
N MET A 156 42.19 19.16 -17.88
CA MET A 156 42.08 20.55 -17.39
C MET A 156 41.11 20.73 -16.20
N MET A 157 41.62 21.43 -15.19
CA MET A 157 40.99 21.93 -13.97
C MET A 157 40.21 23.25 -14.22
N ILE A 158 39.50 23.70 -13.17
CA ILE A 158 39.00 25.06 -12.84
C ILE A 158 37.46 25.09 -12.80
N GLY A 159 36.80 25.49 -11.71
CA GLY A 159 37.29 26.24 -10.56
C GLY A 159 36.36 26.19 -9.36
N GLU A 160 36.96 26.61 -8.24
CA GLU A 160 36.34 26.84 -6.94
C GLU A 160 35.20 27.84 -7.03
N LEU A 161 34.10 27.58 -6.31
CA LEU A 161 33.22 28.64 -5.86
C LEU A 161 33.14 28.56 -4.33
N ARG A 162 34.11 29.21 -3.69
CA ARG A 162 33.91 29.78 -2.36
C ARG A 162 32.95 30.96 -2.52
N SER A 163 31.89 30.98 -1.73
CA SER A 163 31.16 32.22 -1.46
C SER A 163 31.06 32.34 0.05
N ASP A 164 31.92 33.19 0.57
CA ASP A 164 31.94 33.69 1.93
C ASP A 164 30.68 34.53 2.17
N LEU A 165 29.96 34.23 3.25
CA LEU A 165 28.89 35.07 3.78
C LEU A 165 29.41 35.68 5.08
N ASP A 166 30.13 36.78 4.95
CA ASP A 166 30.31 37.78 6.01
C ASP A 166 29.15 38.77 5.93
N ASP A 167 28.35 38.86 7.01
CA ASP A 167 28.06 40.10 7.74
C ASP A 167 26.85 39.87 8.66
N VAL A 168 27.15 39.59 9.93
CA VAL A 168 26.24 39.68 11.07
C VAL A 168 26.85 40.71 12.02
N ASP A 169 26.17 41.83 12.22
CA ASP A 169 26.10 42.55 13.50
C ASP A 169 25.09 43.72 13.40
N PRO A 170 24.63 44.32 14.52
CA PRO A 170 23.81 43.75 15.60
C PRO A 170 22.42 44.39 15.70
#